data_AF-A0A2C1KB97-F1
#
_entry.id   AF-A0A2C1KB97-F1
#
_cell.length_a   1.000
_cell.length_b   1.000
_cell.length_c   1.000
_cell.angle_alpha   90.00
_cell.angle_beta   90.00
_cell.angle_gamma   90.00
#
_symmetry.space_group_name_H-M   'P 1'
#
loop_
_entity.id
_entity.type
_entity.pdbx_description
1 polymer ?
#
loop_
_entity_poly.entity_id
_entity_poly.type
_entity_poly.pdbx_seq_one_letter_code
_entity_poly.pdbx_strand_id
1 'polypeptide(L)'
;MMKRFSTILIGVFLLYIIYYDFQIGTLPVTNKTSTVQVVASASIDKQQSKIQTFEMTVKQGDTVLSIIEKHHGTLPVSIEQVIKDFETLNPKMDAEEIMIGKKYTFPNYNQ
;
A
#
# COMPACT_ATOMS: atom_id res chain seq x y z
N MET A 1 5.37 -6.59 50.80
CA MET A 1 5.87 -7.49 49.72
C MET A 1 4.97 -7.49 48.47
N MET A 2 3.63 -7.45 48.61
CA MET A 2 2.67 -7.49 47.48
C MET A 2 2.71 -6.29 46.51
N LYS A 3 2.98 -5.06 46.98
CA LYS A 3 3.04 -3.87 46.11
C LYS A 3 4.15 -3.95 45.05
N ARG A 4 5.30 -4.52 45.43
CA ARG A 4 6.43 -4.71 44.52
C ARG A 4 6.11 -5.73 43.41
N PHE A 5 5.37 -6.78 43.77
CA PHE A 5 4.93 -7.78 42.81
C PHE A 5 3.90 -7.22 41.83
N SER A 6 2.99 -6.37 42.31
CA SER A 6 2.02 -5.68 41.45
C SER A 6 2.70 -4.74 40.45
N THR A 7 3.71 -3.98 40.86
CA THR A 7 4.45 -3.10 39.94
C THR A 7 5.19 -3.89 38.86
N ILE A 8 5.79 -5.04 39.22
CA ILE A 8 6.45 -5.92 38.26
C ILE A 8 5.43 -6.48 37.26
N LEU A 9 4.26 -6.92 37.74
CA LEU A 9 3.22 -7.49 36.87
C LEU A 9 2.67 -6.45 35.88
N ILE A 10 2.42 -5.21 36.33
CA ILE A 10 2.06 -4.09 35.44
C ILE A 10 3.17 -3.84 34.41
N GLY A 11 4.44 -3.85 34.83
CA GLY A 11 5.57 -3.63 33.94
C GLY A 11 5.67 -4.69 32.84
N VAL A 12 5.52 -5.97 33.20
CA VAL A 12 5.52 -7.08 32.23
C VAL A 12 4.34 -6.97 31.26
N PHE A 13 3.16 -6.59 31.75
CA PHE A 13 1.98 -6.40 30.91
C PHE A 13 2.15 -5.24 29.92
N LEU A 14 2.73 -4.11 30.34
CA LEU A 14 3.04 -2.99 29.45
C LEU A 14 4.05 -3.37 28.37
N LEU A 15 5.11 -4.10 28.74
CA LEU A 15 6.10 -4.60 27.79
C LEU A 15 5.47 -5.55 26.76
N TYR A 16 4.52 -6.39 27.18
CA TYR A 16 3.80 -7.28 26.28
C TYR A 16 2.95 -6.51 25.26
N ILE A 17 2.24 -5.46 25.68
CA ILE A 17 1.44 -4.63 24.75
C ILE A 17 2.34 -3.96 23.71
N ILE A 18 3.45 -3.36 24.13
CA ILE A 18 4.40 -2.69 23.21
C ILE A 18 4.98 -3.72 22.21
N TYR A 19 5.36 -4.89 22.70
CA TYR A 19 5.86 -5.99 21.86
C TYR A 19 4.81 -6.49 20.85
N TYR A 20 3.54 -6.55 21.26
CA TYR A 20 2.44 -6.94 20.39
C TYR A 20 2.16 -5.88 19.32
N ASP A 21 2.08 -4.62 19.71
CA ASP A 21 1.84 -3.49 18.80
C ASP A 21 2.92 -3.37 17.71
N PHE A 22 4.20 -3.62 18.06
CA PHE A 22 5.29 -3.61 17.08
C PHE A 22 5.33 -4.79 16.11
N GLN A 23 4.74 -5.94 16.46
CA GLN A 23 4.75 -7.12 15.58
C GLN A 23 3.47 -7.30 14.79
N ILE A 24 2.34 -6.99 15.41
CA ILE A 24 1.04 -7.05 14.75
C ILE A 24 0.77 -5.64 14.25
N GLY A 25 1.41 -5.32 13.13
CA GLY A 25 0.98 -4.17 12.33
C GLY A 25 -0.48 -4.39 11.94
N THR A 26 -1.30 -3.34 12.01
CA THR A 26 -2.72 -3.39 11.60
C THR A 26 -2.90 -3.50 10.09
N LEU A 27 -1.80 -3.50 9.34
CA LEU A 27 -1.78 -3.63 7.89
C LEU A 27 -1.48 -5.10 7.51
N PRO A 28 -2.31 -5.72 6.66
CA PRO A 28 -2.04 -7.08 6.18
C PRO A 28 -0.75 -7.08 5.35
N VAL A 29 0.33 -7.62 5.90
CA VAL A 29 1.59 -7.76 5.17
C VAL A 29 1.49 -8.95 4.21
N THR A 30 1.23 -8.66 2.93
CA THR A 30 1.38 -9.66 1.86
C THR A 30 2.88 -9.83 1.59
N ASN A 31 3.48 -10.86 2.18
CA ASN A 31 4.87 -11.21 1.89
C ASN A 31 4.95 -11.82 0.48
N LYS A 32 5.34 -11.03 -0.52
CA LYS A 32 5.79 -11.55 -1.82
C LYS A 32 7.26 -11.21 -2.00
N THR A 33 8.08 -12.26 -1.92
CA THR A 33 9.52 -12.24 -2.15
C THR A 33 9.85 -11.67 -3.53
N SER A 34 10.31 -10.43 -3.57
CA SER A 34 10.77 -9.74 -4.77
C SER A 34 12.11 -10.31 -5.25
N THR A 35 12.06 -11.28 -6.15
CA THR A 35 13.21 -11.60 -7.01
C THR A 35 13.18 -10.65 -8.20
N VAL A 36 14.09 -9.67 -8.18
CA VAL A 36 14.26 -8.69 -9.25
C VAL A 36 14.71 -9.41 -10.53
N GLN A 37 13.81 -9.49 -11.52
CA GLN A 37 14.19 -9.69 -12.91
C GLN A 37 13.63 -8.55 -13.76
N VAL A 38 14.56 -7.69 -14.16
CA VAL A 38 14.41 -6.74 -15.25
C VAL A 38 14.11 -7.52 -16.52
N VAL A 39 12.91 -7.37 -17.07
CA VAL A 39 12.64 -7.63 -18.49
C VAL A 39 11.51 -6.74 -18.99
N ALA A 40 11.81 -6.16 -20.14
CA ALA A 40 11.07 -5.17 -20.90
C ALA A 40 9.69 -5.64 -21.38
N SER A 41 8.86 -4.62 -21.64
CA SER A 41 7.83 -4.54 -22.69
C SER A 41 7.12 -5.82 -23.11
N ALA A 42 5.86 -5.96 -22.71
CA ALA A 42 4.86 -6.64 -23.53
C ALA A 42 3.46 -6.16 -23.15
N SER A 43 2.79 -5.54 -24.12
CA SER A 43 1.37 -5.23 -24.13
C SER A 43 0.55 -6.48 -23.79
N ILE A 44 -0.37 -6.38 -22.84
CA ILE A 44 -1.44 -7.37 -22.68
C ILE A 44 -2.76 -6.60 -22.71
N ASP A 45 -3.34 -6.58 -23.90
CA ASP A 45 -4.75 -6.32 -24.13
C ASP A 45 -5.52 -7.54 -23.60
N LYS A 46 -6.30 -7.39 -22.52
CA LYS A 46 -7.30 -8.39 -22.14
C LYS A 46 -8.54 -7.69 -21.56
N GLN A 47 -9.57 -7.77 -22.37
CA GLN A 47 -10.94 -7.32 -22.20
C GLN A 47 -11.53 -7.69 -20.82
N GLN A 48 -11.57 -6.71 -19.92
CA GLN A 48 -12.25 -6.73 -18.63
C GLN A 48 -12.67 -5.28 -18.40
N SER A 49 -13.98 -5.00 -18.27
CA SER A 49 -14.59 -3.68 -18.03
C SER A 49 -13.57 -2.54 -18.03
N LYS A 50 -13.34 -1.88 -19.17
CA LYS A 50 -12.18 -0.99 -19.39
C LYS A 50 -12.11 0.06 -18.27
N ILE A 51 -11.36 -0.24 -17.22
CA ILE A 51 -11.05 0.69 -16.14
C ILE A 51 -10.39 1.85 -16.87
N GLN A 52 -10.97 3.04 -16.77
CA GLN A 52 -10.32 4.22 -17.33
C GLN A 52 -9.01 4.43 -16.58
N THR A 53 -7.97 4.88 -17.26
CA THR A 53 -6.65 5.01 -16.65
C THR A 53 -6.04 6.35 -16.98
N PHE A 54 -5.12 6.81 -16.13
CA PHE A 54 -4.23 7.93 -16.43
C PHE A 54 -2.80 7.58 -16.02
N GLU A 55 -1.82 8.18 -16.69
CA GLU A 55 -0.41 8.02 -16.31
C GLU A 55 0.04 9.21 -15.47
N MET A 56 0.83 8.95 -14.43
CA MET A 56 1.44 9.99 -13.59
C MET A 56 2.88 9.64 -13.24
N THR A 57 3.76 10.63 -13.27
CA THR A 57 5.12 10.52 -12.74
C THR A 57 5.12 10.88 -11.26
N VAL A 58 5.61 9.97 -10.43
CA VAL A 58 5.65 10.12 -8.97
C VAL A 58 6.61 11.24 -8.58
N LYS A 59 6.15 12.19 -7.77
CA LYS A 59 6.97 13.26 -7.19
C LYS A 59 7.33 12.92 -5.75
N GLN A 60 8.24 13.71 -5.19
CA GLN A 60 8.62 13.57 -3.78
C GLN A 60 7.39 13.75 -2.88
N GLY A 61 7.19 12.81 -1.96
CA GLY A 61 6.07 12.81 -1.02
C GLY A 61 4.75 12.29 -1.59
N ASP A 62 4.70 11.88 -2.86
CA ASP A 62 3.53 11.20 -3.40
C ASP A 62 3.46 9.75 -2.93
N THR A 63 2.25 9.33 -2.58
CA THR A 63 1.81 7.94 -2.42
C THR A 63 0.75 7.62 -3.48
N VAL A 64 0.50 6.33 -3.75
CA VAL A 64 -0.60 5.92 -4.64
C VAL A 64 -1.92 6.56 -4.20
N LEU A 65 -2.20 6.55 -2.90
CA LEU A 65 -3.41 7.13 -2.33
C LEU A 65 -3.49 8.64 -2.58
N SER A 66 -2.41 9.38 -2.33
CA SER A 66 -2.38 10.83 -2.51
C SER A 66 -2.52 11.24 -3.98
N ILE A 67 -2.04 10.42 -4.92
CA ILE A 67 -2.16 10.69 -6.35
C ILE A 67 -3.62 10.54 -6.78
N ILE A 68 -4.29 9.48 -6.33
CA ILE A 68 -5.73 9.28 -6.59
C ILE A 68 -6.55 10.40 -5.97
N GLU A 69 -6.29 10.75 -4.71
CA GLU A 69 -6.99 11.84 -4.03
C GLU A 69 -6.79 13.19 -4.73
N LYS A 70 -5.56 13.53 -5.13
CA LYS A 70 -5.27 14.76 -5.89
C LYS A 70 -5.97 14.77 -7.25
N HIS A 71 -6.04 13.64 -7.93
CA HIS A 71 -6.66 13.52 -9.25
C HIS A 71 -8.19 13.65 -9.20
N HIS A 72 -8.83 13.08 -8.16
CA HIS A 72 -10.28 13.06 -8.01
C HIS A 72 -10.84 14.12 -7.03
N GLY A 73 -9.97 14.81 -6.29
CA GLY A 73 -10.32 15.74 -5.22
C GLY A 73 -10.77 15.08 -3.90
N THR A 74 -11.05 13.77 -3.94
CA THR A 74 -11.43 12.92 -2.80
C THR A 74 -10.98 11.50 -3.08
N LEU A 75 -11.13 10.58 -2.11
CA LEU A 75 -10.96 9.15 -2.35
C LEU A 75 -12.31 8.53 -2.78
N PRO A 76 -12.49 8.15 -4.07
CA PRO A 76 -13.79 7.76 -4.60
C PRO A 76 -14.20 6.31 -4.27
N VAL A 77 -13.25 5.47 -3.87
CA VAL A 77 -13.43 4.04 -3.52
C VAL A 77 -12.64 3.70 -2.26
N SER A 78 -12.76 2.49 -1.73
CA SER A 78 -11.97 2.08 -0.55
C SER A 78 -10.47 1.99 -0.87
N ILE A 79 -9.63 2.10 0.16
CA ILE A 79 -8.17 2.02 0.04
C ILE A 79 -7.75 0.67 -0.57
N GLU A 80 -8.38 -0.42 -0.14
CA GLU A 80 -8.11 -1.77 -0.64
C GLU A 80 -8.41 -1.89 -2.13
N GLN A 81 -9.48 -1.24 -2.59
CA GLN A 81 -9.81 -1.21 -4.02
C GLN A 81 -8.80 -0.40 -4.81
N VAL A 82 -8.35 0.76 -4.29
CA VAL A 82 -7.29 1.56 -4.91
C VAL A 82 -6.00 0.77 -5.06
N ILE A 83 -5.56 0.09 -3.99
CA ILE A 83 -4.35 -0.73 -4.01
C ILE A 83 -4.49 -1.83 -5.05
N LYS A 84 -5.58 -2.60 -4.99
CA LYS A 84 -5.82 -3.71 -5.92
C LYS A 84 -5.86 -3.27 -7.38
N ASP A 85 -6.54 -2.17 -7.68
CA ASP A 85 -6.65 -1.67 -9.06
C ASP A 85 -5.31 -1.13 -9.56
N PHE A 86 -4.56 -0.42 -8.71
CA PHE A 86 -3.21 0.04 -9.04
C PHE A 86 -2.26 -1.13 -9.35
N GLU A 87 -2.22 -2.15 -8.49
CA GLU A 87 -1.38 -3.35 -8.67
C GLU A 87 -1.81 -4.17 -9.88
N THR A 88 -3.11 -4.19 -10.20
CA THR A 88 -3.63 -4.82 -11.42
C THR A 88 -3.13 -4.11 -12.68
N LEU A 89 -3.04 -2.78 -12.64
CA LEU A 89 -2.55 -1.96 -13.76
C LEU A 89 -1.02 -1.93 -13.88
N ASN A 90 -0.30 -2.19 -12.79
CA ASN A 90 1.16 -2.21 -12.73
C ASN A 90 1.66 -3.55 -12.21
N PRO A 91 1.56 -4.63 -13.01
CA PRO A 91 1.98 -5.95 -12.58
C PRO A 91 3.45 -5.93 -12.16
N LYS A 92 3.76 -6.54 -11.01
CA LYS A 92 5.09 -6.54 -10.34
C LYS A 92 5.45 -5.26 -9.59
N MET A 93 4.50 -4.36 -9.36
CA MET A 93 4.69 -3.19 -8.50
C MET A 93 3.62 -3.19 -7.40
N ASP A 94 4.06 -3.21 -6.15
CA ASP A 94 3.19 -3.03 -5.00
C ASP A 94 2.92 -1.52 -4.79
N ALA A 95 1.74 -1.17 -4.28
CA ALA A 95 1.31 0.22 -4.16
C ALA A 95 2.22 1.06 -3.22
N GLU A 96 2.85 0.42 -2.25
CA GLU A 96 3.76 1.04 -1.28
C GLU A 96 5.20 1.21 -1.81
N GLU A 97 5.55 0.56 -2.93
CA GLU A 97 6.92 0.52 -3.47
C GLU A 97 7.17 1.51 -4.62
N ILE A 98 6.24 2.44 -4.85
CA ILE A 98 6.37 3.41 -5.96
C ILE A 98 7.61 4.29 -5.80
N MET A 99 8.32 4.54 -6.91
CA MET A 99 9.58 5.28 -6.90
C MET A 99 9.44 6.68 -7.49
N ILE A 100 10.07 7.66 -6.83
CA ILE A 100 10.15 9.04 -7.32
C ILE A 100 10.77 9.08 -8.72
N GLY A 101 10.15 9.86 -9.61
CA GLY A 101 10.59 10.03 -11.00
C GLY A 101 10.21 8.87 -11.93
N LYS A 102 9.59 7.80 -11.41
CA LYS A 102 9.00 6.75 -12.25
C LYS A 102 7.56 7.09 -12.62
N LYS A 103 7.14 6.60 -13.77
CA LYS A 103 5.80 6.76 -14.32
C LYS A 103 5.02 5.46 -14.13
N TYR A 104 3.80 5.56 -13.61
CA TYR A 104 2.89 4.43 -13.41
C TYR A 104 1.51 4.74 -13.98
N THR A 105 0.73 3.68 -14.17
CA THR A 105 -0.65 3.76 -14.64
C THR A 105 -1.60 3.69 -13.45
N PHE A 106 -2.44 4.70 -13.28
CA PHE A 106 -3.39 4.80 -12.17
C PHE A 106 -4.82 4.57 -12.66
N PRO A 107 -5.68 3.94 -11.84
CA PRO A 107 -7.11 3.83 -12.14
C PRO A 107 -7.78 5.20 -12.08
N ASN A 108 -8.67 5.47 -13.02
CA ASN A 108 -9.49 6.67 -13.12
C ASN A 108 -10.94 6.30 -12.84
N TYR A 109 -11.48 6.83 -11.75
CA TYR A 109 -12.86 6.58 -11.30
C TYR A 109 -13.87 7.64 -11.76
N ASN A 110 -13.48 8.60 -12.61
CA ASN A 110 -14.43 9.56 -13.17
C ASN A 110 -15.33 8.82 -14.17
N GLN A 111 -16.59 8.58 -13.78
CA GLN A 111 -17.66 8.12 -14.66
C GLN A 111 -18.36 9.31 -15.31
#